data_AF-A0A1F5P9D6-F1
#
_entry.id   AF-A0A1F5P9D6-F1
#
_cell.length_a   1.000
_cell.length_b   1.000
_cell.length_c   1.000
_cell.angle_alpha   90.00
_cell.angle_beta   90.00
_cell.angle_gamma   90.00
#
_symmetry.space_group_name_H-M   'P 1'
#
loop_
_entity.id
_entity.type
_entity.pdbx_description
1 polymer ?
#
loop_
_entity_poly.entity_id
_entity_poly.type
_entity_poly.pdbx_seq_one_letter_code
_entity_poly.pdbx_strand_id
1 'polypeptide(L)'
;MIQSTQTVPQLSSAVIPAVRGEFYSYSAQFTLDTPLYCMLKCKANKSRPVGECDLLAGEVDLVFVFGDDGLRMCSADSQFAAPLIGRIKPAMRNPTWISPTNLSNPAFEQFRERRDGRFLAGYCNAQAQSAQAVTLMWGAIYAIKTRSGKYGLIRVTEITASSVCIDACHILL
;
A
#
# COMPACT_ATOMS: atom_id res chain seq x y z
N MET A 1 23.70 14.84 30.02
CA MET A 1 22.76 14.87 28.87
C MET A 1 22.88 13.54 28.15
N ILE A 2 21.84 12.71 28.19
CA ILE A 2 21.82 11.41 27.52
C ILE A 2 21.33 11.67 26.09
N GLN A 3 22.24 11.63 25.11
CA GLN A 3 21.86 11.59 23.71
C GLN A 3 21.27 10.20 23.44
N SER A 4 19.94 10.17 23.30
CA SER A 4 19.23 8.97 22.85
C SER A 4 19.58 8.75 21.39
N THR A 5 20.46 7.79 21.10
CA THR A 5 20.72 7.29 19.77
C THR A 5 19.45 6.57 19.29
N GLN A 6 18.60 7.28 18.56
CA GLN A 6 17.55 6.65 17.78
C GLN A 6 18.21 5.78 16.71
N THR A 7 18.34 4.48 16.99
CA THR A 7 18.61 3.48 15.97
C THR A 7 17.48 3.52 14.96
N VAL A 8 17.76 4.07 13.78
CA VAL A 8 16.89 3.93 12.61
C VAL A 8 16.75 2.43 12.37
N PRO A 9 15.53 1.85 12.41
CA PRO A 9 15.35 0.43 12.16
C PRO A 9 15.88 0.10 10.77
N GLN A 10 16.94 -0.70 10.70
CA GLN A 10 17.44 -1.22 9.45
C GLN A 10 16.37 -2.17 8.89
N LEU A 11 15.65 -1.73 7.85
CA LEU A 11 14.64 -2.53 7.17
C LEU A 11 15.28 -3.85 6.70
N SER A 12 14.62 -4.98 6.91
CA SER A 12 15.17 -6.28 6.49
C SER A 12 15.39 -6.28 4.98
N SER A 13 16.61 -6.62 4.55
CA SER A 13 16.95 -6.79 3.14
C SER A 13 16.08 -7.86 2.46
N ALA A 14 15.66 -8.88 3.21
CA ALA A 14 14.80 -9.96 2.71
C ALA A 14 13.34 -9.52 2.54
N VAL A 15 12.83 -9.70 1.32
CA VAL A 15 11.40 -9.63 1.01
C VAL A 15 10.72 -10.86 1.60
N ILE A 16 9.89 -10.67 2.64
CA ILE A 16 9.11 -11.77 3.23
C ILE A 16 7.73 -11.85 2.55
N PRO A 17 7.40 -12.94 1.83
CA PRO A 17 6.12 -13.09 1.13
C PRO A 17 4.91 -13.05 2.07
N ALA A 18 3.74 -12.66 1.54
CA ALA A 18 2.47 -12.84 2.24
C ALA A 18 2.11 -14.32 2.32
N VAL A 19 1.52 -14.73 3.44
CA VAL A 19 1.03 -16.10 3.65
C VAL A 19 -0.47 -16.12 3.40
N ARG A 20 -0.94 -17.06 2.57
CA ARG A 20 -2.37 -17.24 2.30
C ARG A 20 -3.13 -17.47 3.61
N GLY A 21 -4.20 -16.70 3.82
CA GLY A 21 -5.05 -16.78 5.00
C GLY A 21 -4.58 -15.96 6.22
N GLU A 22 -3.36 -15.42 6.21
CA GLU A 22 -2.83 -14.64 7.34
C GLU A 22 -3.23 -13.17 7.22
N PHE A 23 -3.81 -12.63 8.30
CA PHE A 23 -4.24 -11.23 8.36
C PHE A 23 -3.16 -10.34 8.96
N TYR A 24 -2.82 -9.27 8.24
CA TYR A 24 -1.79 -8.29 8.63
C TYR A 24 -2.40 -6.91 8.88
N SER A 25 -1.88 -6.19 9.87
CA SER A 25 -2.18 -4.78 10.10
C SER A 25 -0.93 -4.01 10.49
N TYR A 26 -0.82 -2.77 10.04
CA TYR A 26 0.38 -1.96 10.23
C TYR A 26 0.13 -0.48 9.94
N SER A 27 1.09 0.34 10.34
CA SER A 27 1.26 1.71 9.87
C SER A 27 2.54 1.77 9.04
N ALA A 28 2.57 2.63 8.03
CA ALA A 28 3.74 2.83 7.17
C ALA A 28 3.79 4.28 6.68
N GLN A 29 5.01 4.76 6.42
CA GLN A 29 5.25 6.05 5.78
C GLN A 29 5.90 5.81 4.43
N PHE A 30 5.46 6.55 3.42
CA PHE A 30 6.02 6.55 2.08
C PHE A 30 6.54 7.94 1.77
N THR A 31 7.65 7.99 1.06
CA THR A 31 8.31 9.23 0.66
C THR A 31 8.67 9.20 -0.82
N LEU A 32 9.15 10.33 -1.34
CA LEU A 32 9.78 10.41 -2.67
C LEU A 32 10.84 9.32 -2.90
N ASP A 33 11.66 9.05 -1.88
CA ASP A 33 12.74 8.07 -1.98
C ASP A 33 12.24 6.63 -1.87
N THR A 34 11.16 6.41 -1.12
CA THR A 34 10.62 5.07 -0.80
C THR A 34 9.12 4.91 -1.15
N PRO A 35 8.73 5.12 -2.42
CA PRO A 35 7.32 5.19 -2.81
C PRO A 35 6.68 3.83 -3.11
N LEU A 36 7.46 2.74 -3.14
CA LEU A 36 6.97 1.43 -3.58
C LEU A 36 6.30 0.67 -2.45
N TYR A 37 5.09 0.17 -2.71
CA TYR A 37 4.29 -0.60 -1.77
C TYR A 37 4.08 -2.04 -2.25
N CYS A 38 4.63 -3.00 -1.51
CA CYS A 38 4.28 -4.41 -1.65
C CYS A 38 3.38 -4.86 -0.49
N MET A 39 2.16 -5.34 -0.77
CA MET A 39 1.20 -5.90 0.19
C MET A 39 1.64 -7.31 0.61
N LEU A 40 2.78 -7.36 1.27
CA LEU A 40 3.46 -8.54 1.78
C LEU A 40 3.43 -8.60 3.32
N LYS A 41 3.87 -9.71 3.91
CA LYS A 41 3.85 -9.94 5.37
C LYS A 41 4.57 -8.86 6.19
N CYS A 42 5.77 -8.47 5.78
CA CYS A 42 6.62 -7.59 6.59
C CYS A 42 6.31 -6.09 6.39
N LYS A 43 6.36 -5.30 7.47
CA LYS A 43 6.36 -3.82 7.40
C LYS A 43 7.53 -3.29 6.58
N ALA A 44 8.66 -4.00 6.56
CA ALA A 44 9.83 -3.62 5.77
C ALA A 44 9.59 -3.61 4.25
N ASN A 45 8.53 -4.27 3.77
CA ASN A 45 8.16 -4.29 2.35
C ASN A 45 7.22 -3.14 1.96
N LYS A 46 6.93 -2.24 2.90
CA LYS A 46 5.94 -1.17 2.71
C LYS A 46 6.58 0.06 2.13
N SER A 47 7.79 0.46 2.50
CA SER A 47 8.44 1.67 2.01
C SER A 47 9.73 1.32 1.27
N ARG A 48 9.63 0.75 0.05
CA ARG A 48 10.83 0.31 -0.69
C ARG A 48 11.35 1.40 -1.63
N PRO A 49 12.68 1.53 -1.78
CA PRO A 49 13.26 2.48 -2.71
C PRO A 49 12.87 2.21 -4.17
N VAL A 50 12.69 3.27 -4.95
CA VAL A 50 12.49 3.12 -6.40
C VAL A 50 13.62 2.32 -7.03
N GLY A 51 14.85 2.46 -6.53
CA GLY A 51 16.05 1.71 -6.97
C GLY A 51 15.99 0.19 -6.81
N GLU A 52 14.97 -0.36 -6.13
CA GLU A 52 14.80 -1.80 -5.94
C GLU A 52 13.66 -2.42 -6.76
N CYS A 53 12.94 -1.65 -7.58
CA CYS A 53 11.72 -2.12 -8.24
C CYS A 53 11.92 -3.35 -9.16
N ASP A 54 13.09 -3.56 -9.78
CA ASP A 54 13.38 -4.78 -10.54
C ASP A 54 13.45 -6.04 -9.66
N LEU A 55 13.98 -5.92 -8.44
CA LEU A 55 14.04 -7.01 -7.46
C LEU A 55 12.66 -7.35 -6.89
N LEU A 56 11.72 -6.41 -7.02
CA LEU A 56 10.34 -6.50 -6.55
C LEU A 56 9.34 -6.74 -7.69
N ALA A 57 9.83 -7.12 -8.88
CA ALA A 57 8.96 -7.43 -10.01
C ALA A 57 7.94 -8.52 -9.62
N GLY A 58 6.66 -8.27 -9.89
CA GLY A 58 5.55 -9.12 -9.47
C GLY A 58 4.97 -8.80 -8.09
N GLU A 59 5.74 -8.12 -7.23
CA GLU A 59 5.36 -7.87 -5.84
C GLU A 59 4.96 -6.42 -5.54
N VAL A 60 5.39 -5.47 -6.37
CA VAL A 60 4.90 -4.08 -6.28
C VAL A 60 3.42 -4.06 -6.66
N ASP A 61 2.58 -3.74 -5.69
CA ASP A 61 1.12 -3.68 -5.85
C ASP A 61 0.67 -2.22 -6.06
N LEU A 62 1.27 -1.28 -5.32
CA LEU A 62 0.96 0.14 -5.39
C LEU A 62 2.25 0.99 -5.44
N VAL A 63 2.15 2.18 -6.00
CA VAL A 63 3.19 3.21 -6.04
C VAL A 63 2.60 4.55 -5.63
N PHE A 64 3.24 5.25 -4.70
CA PHE A 64 2.88 6.62 -4.35
C PHE A 64 3.62 7.61 -5.25
N VAL A 65 2.86 8.44 -5.97
CA VAL A 65 3.40 9.42 -6.90
C VAL A 65 3.13 10.81 -6.33
N PHE A 66 4.21 11.55 -6.09
CA PHE A 66 4.19 12.90 -5.57
C PHE A 66 4.40 13.87 -6.73
N GLY A 67 3.55 14.88 -6.84
CA GLY A 67 3.67 15.90 -7.89
C GLY A 67 2.85 17.14 -7.56
N ASP A 68 2.91 18.12 -8.46
CA ASP A 68 2.30 19.45 -8.25
C ASP A 68 0.77 19.40 -8.14
N ASP A 69 0.12 18.43 -8.81
CA ASP A 69 -1.32 18.18 -8.70
C ASP A 69 -1.73 17.43 -7.42
N GLY A 70 -0.79 17.24 -6.49
CA GLY A 70 -0.96 16.48 -5.26
C GLY A 70 -0.47 15.04 -5.33
N LEU A 71 -0.73 14.32 -4.24
CA LEU A 71 -0.22 12.98 -4.00
C LEU A 71 -1.23 11.93 -4.48
N ARG A 72 -0.76 11.01 -5.33
CA ARG A 72 -1.57 9.92 -5.89
C ARG A 72 -1.10 8.57 -5.37
N MET A 73 -2.06 7.68 -5.10
CA MET A 73 -1.80 6.26 -4.92
C MET A 73 -2.21 5.55 -6.20
N CYS A 74 -1.25 4.89 -6.84
CA CYS A 74 -1.39 4.29 -8.16
C CYS A 74 -1.18 2.79 -8.09
N SER A 75 -1.93 2.04 -8.89
CA SER A 75 -1.59 0.68 -9.25
C SER A 75 -0.23 0.64 -9.93
N ALA A 76 0.54 -0.42 -9.70
CA ALA A 76 1.80 -0.63 -10.42
C ALA A 76 1.60 -0.68 -11.94
N ASP A 77 0.46 -1.19 -12.42
CA ASP A 77 0.13 -1.25 -13.84
C ASP A 77 -0.33 0.08 -14.47
N SER A 78 -0.48 1.13 -13.65
CA SER A 78 -0.96 2.43 -14.11
C SER A 78 0.07 3.20 -14.93
N GLN A 79 -0.39 3.99 -15.91
CA GLN A 79 0.46 4.96 -16.62
C GLN A 79 1.12 5.96 -15.67
N PHE A 80 0.47 6.29 -14.54
CA PHE A 80 1.01 7.23 -13.57
C PHE A 80 2.19 6.66 -12.78
N ALA A 81 2.27 5.33 -12.63
CA ALA A 81 3.39 4.66 -11.97
C ALA A 81 4.58 4.44 -12.93
N ALA A 82 4.34 4.46 -14.25
CA ALA A 82 5.35 4.16 -15.26
C ALA A 82 6.65 5.00 -15.17
N PRO A 83 6.62 6.31 -14.83
CA PRO A 83 7.85 7.08 -14.65
C PRO A 83 8.77 6.55 -13.53
N LEU A 84 8.20 5.93 -12.49
CA LEU A 84 8.96 5.41 -11.35
C LEU A 84 9.36 3.94 -11.53
N ILE A 85 8.49 3.13 -12.12
CA ILE A 85 8.70 1.67 -12.23
C ILE A 85 8.78 1.17 -13.67
N GLY A 86 9.11 2.05 -14.63
CA GLY A 86 9.15 1.76 -16.06
C GLY A 86 10.02 0.55 -16.44
N ARG A 87 11.05 0.26 -15.62
CA ARG A 87 11.95 -0.88 -15.78
C ARG A 87 11.32 -2.25 -15.45
N ILE A 88 10.24 -2.28 -14.65
CA ILE A 88 9.43 -3.49 -14.50
C ILE A 88 8.62 -3.70 -15.78
N LYS A 89 8.84 -4.82 -16.47
CA LYS A 89 8.05 -5.21 -17.65
C LYS A 89 6.56 -5.23 -17.31
N PRO A 90 5.66 -4.73 -18.18
CA PRO A 90 4.22 -4.68 -17.91
C PRO A 90 3.62 -6.03 -17.47
N ALA A 91 4.05 -7.15 -18.06
CA ALA A 91 3.59 -8.49 -17.71
C ALA A 91 3.95 -8.93 -16.27
N MET A 92 4.93 -8.27 -15.64
CA MET A 92 5.34 -8.52 -14.26
C MET A 92 4.73 -7.50 -13.27
N ARG A 93 3.86 -6.60 -13.73
CA ARG A 93 3.15 -5.68 -12.84
C ARG A 93 1.89 -6.36 -12.37
N ASN A 94 1.60 -6.31 -11.08
CA ASN A 94 0.36 -6.87 -10.54
C ASN A 94 -0.76 -5.82 -10.68
N PRO A 95 -1.80 -6.07 -11.49
CA PRO A 95 -2.92 -5.14 -11.59
C PRO A 95 -3.59 -4.96 -10.23
N THR A 96 -3.77 -3.71 -9.83
CA THR A 96 -4.36 -3.33 -8.57
C THR A 96 -5.50 -2.36 -8.80
N TRP A 97 -6.62 -2.63 -8.16
CA TRP A 97 -7.82 -1.82 -8.17
C TRP A 97 -7.94 -1.08 -6.84
N ILE A 98 -8.17 0.21 -6.93
CA ILE A 98 -8.26 1.12 -5.79
C ILE A 98 -9.64 1.75 -5.79
N SER A 99 -10.33 1.65 -4.67
CA SER A 99 -11.69 2.15 -4.49
C SER A 99 -11.77 3.06 -3.28
N PRO A 100 -12.09 4.36 -3.43
CA PRO A 100 -12.48 5.20 -2.30
C PRO A 100 -13.69 4.58 -1.60
N THR A 101 -13.73 4.69 -0.27
CA THR A 101 -14.82 4.12 0.53
C THR A 101 -15.52 5.21 1.34
N ASN A 102 -16.74 4.90 1.79
CA ASN A 102 -17.47 5.69 2.78
C ASN A 102 -17.31 5.14 4.21
N LEU A 103 -16.29 4.29 4.45
CA LEU A 103 -16.03 3.78 5.80
C LEU A 103 -15.66 4.92 6.73
N SER A 104 -16.16 4.84 7.96
CA SER A 104 -15.72 5.69 9.05
C SER A 104 -14.46 5.12 9.69
N ASN A 105 -13.71 5.98 10.42
CA ASN A 105 -12.54 5.54 11.17
C ASN A 105 -12.86 4.43 12.19
N PRO A 106 -13.96 4.49 12.98
CA PRO A 106 -14.34 3.37 13.84
C PRO A 106 -14.61 2.07 13.08
N ALA A 107 -15.26 2.14 11.91
CA ALA A 107 -15.50 0.95 11.11
C ALA A 107 -14.19 0.35 10.57
N PHE A 108 -13.23 1.18 10.18
CA PHE A 108 -11.89 0.71 9.80
C PHE A 108 -11.17 -0.02 10.95
N GLU A 109 -11.23 0.49 12.19
CA GLU A 109 -10.63 -0.20 13.34
C GLU A 109 -11.33 -1.54 13.61
N GLN A 110 -12.65 -1.65 13.42
CA GLN A 110 -13.35 -2.93 13.52
C GLN A 110 -12.84 -3.98 12.52
N PHE A 111 -12.51 -3.59 11.28
CA PHE A 111 -11.85 -4.51 10.33
C PHE A 111 -10.49 -4.98 10.85
N ARG A 112 -9.70 -4.07 11.44
CA ARG A 112 -8.37 -4.38 12.00
C ARG A 112 -8.44 -5.30 13.20
N GLU A 113 -9.38 -5.07 14.11
CA GLU A 113 -9.56 -5.84 15.35
C GLU A 113 -10.16 -7.22 15.07
N ARG A 114 -11.15 -7.30 14.18
CA ARG A 114 -11.82 -8.56 13.84
C ARG A 114 -10.86 -9.55 13.17
N ARG A 115 -9.91 -9.06 12.37
CA ARG A 115 -8.93 -9.86 11.62
C ARG A 115 -9.57 -10.97 10.75
N ASP A 116 -10.79 -10.73 10.28
CA ASP A 116 -11.53 -11.65 9.42
C ASP A 116 -11.24 -11.35 7.96
N GLY A 117 -10.38 -12.19 7.39
CA GLY A 117 -9.94 -12.09 6.01
C GLY A 117 -11.04 -12.23 4.96
N ARG A 118 -12.04 -13.10 5.22
CA ARG A 118 -13.14 -13.31 4.27
C ARG A 118 -14.07 -12.11 4.27
N PHE A 119 -14.33 -11.55 5.46
CA PHE A 119 -15.10 -10.32 5.59
C PHE A 119 -14.42 -9.14 4.89
N LEU A 120 -13.10 -8.97 5.09
CA LEU A 120 -12.30 -7.97 4.39
C LEU A 120 -12.37 -8.14 2.86
N ALA A 121 -12.11 -9.33 2.35
CA ALA A 121 -12.17 -9.60 0.91
C ALA A 121 -13.57 -9.38 0.34
N GLY A 122 -14.62 -9.78 1.06
CA GLY A 122 -16.01 -9.51 0.69
C GLY A 122 -16.29 -8.01 0.55
N TYR A 123 -15.83 -7.21 1.53
CA TYR A 123 -15.96 -5.76 1.49
C TYR A 123 -15.23 -5.13 0.29
N CYS A 124 -13.97 -5.51 0.06
CA CYS A 124 -13.18 -5.01 -1.08
C CYS A 124 -13.82 -5.38 -2.43
N ASN A 125 -14.38 -6.58 -2.56
CA ASN A 125 -15.07 -7.01 -3.79
C ASN A 125 -16.38 -6.27 -4.03
N ALA A 126 -17.06 -5.79 -2.98
CA ALA A 126 -18.31 -5.07 -3.09
C ALA A 126 -18.15 -3.60 -3.55
N GLN A 127 -16.92 -3.07 -3.61
CA GLN A 127 -16.69 -1.70 -4.04
C GLN A 127 -16.86 -1.57 -5.56
N ALA A 128 -17.88 -0.82 -5.99
CA ALA A 128 -18.25 -0.71 -7.40
C ALA A 128 -17.34 0.20 -8.23
N GLN A 129 -16.67 1.18 -7.61
CA GLN A 129 -15.79 2.13 -8.29
C GLN A 129 -14.34 1.74 -8.07
N SER A 130 -13.71 1.16 -9.09
CA SER A 130 -12.26 0.87 -9.04
C SER A 130 -11.52 1.71 -10.08
N ALA A 131 -10.48 2.39 -9.62
CA ALA A 131 -9.55 3.11 -10.45
C ALA A 131 -8.15 2.50 -10.33
N GLN A 132 -7.32 2.69 -11.36
CA GLN A 132 -5.90 2.36 -11.31
C GLN A 132 -5.06 3.46 -10.63
N ALA A 133 -5.64 4.63 -10.34
CA ALA A 133 -5.01 5.69 -9.58
C ALA A 133 -6.06 6.57 -8.91
N VAL A 134 -5.76 7.05 -7.71
CA VAL A 134 -6.60 7.97 -6.94
C VAL A 134 -5.74 9.06 -6.31
N THR A 135 -6.25 10.28 -6.26
CA THR A 135 -5.66 11.34 -5.42
C THR A 135 -6.00 11.05 -3.96
N LEU A 136 -4.98 11.12 -3.10
CA LEU A 136 -5.17 10.87 -1.69
C LEU A 136 -5.73 12.10 -0.99
N MET A 137 -6.64 11.84 -0.05
CA MET A 137 -7.19 12.84 0.86
C MET A 137 -6.93 12.40 2.30
N TRP A 138 -6.60 13.36 3.15
CA TRP A 138 -6.38 13.10 4.57
C TRP A 138 -7.66 12.51 5.20
N GLY A 139 -7.49 11.47 6.03
CA GLY A 139 -8.59 10.77 6.69
C GLY A 139 -9.39 9.82 5.79
N ALA A 140 -9.16 9.82 4.48
CA ALA A 140 -9.89 8.93 3.57
C ALA A 140 -9.43 7.47 3.70
N ILE A 141 -10.37 6.55 3.48
CA ILE A 141 -10.15 5.10 3.49
C ILE A 141 -10.38 4.56 2.08
N TYR A 142 -9.43 3.74 1.62
CA TYR A 142 -9.44 3.11 0.31
C TYR A 142 -9.43 1.59 0.46
N ALA A 143 -10.28 0.92 -0.31
CA ALA A 143 -10.25 -0.52 -0.48
C ALA A 143 -9.35 -0.88 -1.67
N ILE A 144 -8.53 -1.91 -1.46
CA ILE A 144 -7.54 -2.40 -2.41
C ILE A 144 -7.85 -3.84 -2.74
N LYS A 145 -7.81 -4.16 -4.04
CA LYS A 145 -7.86 -5.52 -4.55
C LYS A 145 -6.78 -5.67 -5.60
N THR A 146 -6.04 -6.77 -5.55
CA THR A 146 -5.05 -7.09 -6.58
C THR A 146 -5.48 -8.30 -7.39
N ARG A 147 -4.90 -8.48 -8.58
CA ARG A 147 -5.14 -9.68 -9.42
C ARG A 147 -4.64 -10.95 -8.74
N SER A 148 -3.60 -10.85 -7.92
CA SER A 148 -3.00 -11.98 -7.19
C SER A 148 -3.81 -12.45 -5.97
N GLY A 149 -4.98 -11.86 -5.69
CA GLY A 149 -5.84 -12.27 -4.57
C GLY A 149 -5.50 -11.57 -3.24
N LYS A 150 -4.70 -10.51 -3.26
CA LYS A 150 -4.50 -9.65 -2.09
C LYS A 150 -5.66 -8.65 -1.96
N TYR A 151 -6.18 -8.50 -0.75
CA TYR A 151 -7.28 -7.59 -0.39
C TYR A 151 -6.88 -6.75 0.82
N GLY A 152 -7.18 -5.45 0.83
CA GLY A 152 -6.82 -4.60 1.95
C GLY A 152 -7.61 -3.31 2.07
N LEU A 153 -7.51 -2.69 3.25
CA LEU A 153 -7.95 -1.32 3.51
C LEU A 153 -6.72 -0.46 3.83
N ILE A 154 -6.72 0.77 3.33
CA ILE A 154 -5.71 1.79 3.60
C ILE A 154 -6.42 3.05 4.08
N ARG A 155 -6.12 3.50 5.29
CA ARG A 155 -6.50 4.81 5.82
C ARG A 155 -5.32 5.76 5.71
N VAL A 156 -5.55 6.95 5.15
CA VAL A 156 -4.53 8.00 5.12
C VAL A 156 -4.56 8.79 6.42
N THR A 157 -3.44 8.83 7.14
CA THR A 157 -3.33 9.48 8.45
C THR A 157 -2.58 10.81 8.38
N GLU A 158 -1.72 11.00 7.38
CA GLU A 158 -0.97 12.23 7.17
C GLU A 158 -0.61 12.38 5.68
N ILE A 159 -0.65 13.60 5.16
CA ILE A 159 -0.18 13.94 3.81
C ILE A 159 0.68 15.20 3.91
N THR A 160 1.86 15.16 3.32
CA THR A 160 2.70 16.32 3.05
C THR A 160 3.06 16.38 1.56
N ALA A 161 3.81 17.39 1.14
CA ALA A 161 4.30 17.49 -0.23
C ALA A 161 5.27 16.35 -0.62
N SER A 162 5.93 15.71 0.35
CA SER A 162 6.98 14.71 0.12
C SER A 162 6.77 13.39 0.86
N SER A 163 5.70 13.26 1.64
CA SER A 163 5.39 12.04 2.39
C SER A 163 3.89 11.78 2.55
N VAL A 164 3.55 10.52 2.77
CA VAL A 164 2.23 10.08 3.24
C VAL A 164 2.39 9.03 4.32
N CYS A 165 1.62 9.18 5.40
CA CYS A 165 1.47 8.16 6.42
C CYS A 165 0.13 7.46 6.24
N ILE A 166 0.14 6.13 6.40
CA ILE A 166 -1.06 5.32 6.34
C ILE A 166 -1.15 4.38 7.53
N ASP A 167 -2.39 4.02 7.87
CA ASP A 167 -2.70 2.76 8.54
C ASP A 167 -3.32 1.81 7.52
N ALA A 168 -3.01 0.52 7.62
CA ALA A 168 -3.54 -0.46 6.70
C ALA A 168 -3.77 -1.82 7.36
N CYS A 169 -4.65 -2.60 6.74
CA CYS A 169 -4.74 -4.03 6.94
C CYS A 169 -4.94 -4.75 5.62
N HIS A 170 -4.42 -5.97 5.51
CA HIS A 170 -4.61 -6.78 4.32
C HIS A 170 -4.53 -8.29 4.60
N ILE A 171 -4.98 -9.05 3.62
CA ILE A 171 -4.87 -10.50 3.53
C ILE A 171 -4.53 -10.92 2.10
N LEU A 172 -3.83 -12.05 1.97
CA LEU A 172 -3.75 -12.82 0.72
C LEU A 172 -4.72 -14.02 0.81
N LEU A 173 -5.62 -14.16 -0.16
CA LEU A 173 -6.51 -15.32 -0.30
C LEU A 173 -6.18 -16.13 -1.55
#